data_AF-A0A158DL45-F1
#
_entry.id   AF-A0A158DL45-F1
#
_cell.length_a   1.000
_cell.length_b   1.000
_cell.length_c   1.000
_cell.angle_alpha   90.00
_cell.angle_beta   90.00
_cell.angle_gamma   90.00
#
_symmetry.space_group_name_H-M   'P 1'
#
loop_
_entity.id
_entity.type
_entity.pdbx_description
1 polymer ?
#
loop_
_entity_poly.entity_id
_entity_poly.type
_entity_poly.pdbx_seq_one_letter_code
_entity_poly.pdbx_strand_id
1 'polypeptide(L)'
;MPESPARTTPDLPPALLERRFDLRDEAATLAFGERFARAIEATRAHASSERFAGLQVQLIGDLGAGKTALVRATLRALGHEGRVKSPTYTLVEPYSLETASGPLDVYHFDLYRFVDPAEWADAGFREYFDRGAVCLVEWPQQAGGLLGVPDLVFQLSLPNGHGSPGDSNKEEGRVLTARAFSETGKSCLERC
;
A
#
# COMPACT_ATOMS: atom_id res chain seq x y z
N MET A 1 13.77 -29.31 -7.34
CA MET A 1 12.80 -28.21 -7.26
C MET A 1 12.81 -27.54 -8.62
N PRO A 2 11.73 -27.53 -9.42
CA PRO A 2 11.74 -26.72 -10.63
C PRO A 2 11.76 -25.25 -10.21
N GLU A 3 12.63 -24.46 -10.83
CA GLU A 3 12.76 -23.03 -10.59
C GLU A 3 11.44 -22.34 -11.00
N SER A 4 10.87 -21.59 -10.06
CA SER A 4 9.69 -20.76 -10.32
C SER A 4 10.09 -19.67 -11.31
N PRO A 5 9.34 -19.43 -12.41
CA PRO A 5 9.70 -18.42 -13.39
C PRO A 5 9.82 -17.06 -12.68
N ALA A 6 10.95 -16.37 -12.91
CA ALA A 6 11.25 -15.10 -12.28
C ALA A 6 10.08 -14.13 -12.50
N ARG A 7 9.37 -13.80 -11.42
CA ARG A 7 8.28 -12.81 -11.43
C ARG A 7 8.90 -11.46 -11.73
N THR A 8 8.88 -11.07 -12.99
CA THR A 8 9.36 -9.75 -13.42
C THR A 8 8.41 -8.70 -12.85
N THR A 9 8.95 -7.85 -11.98
CA THR A 9 8.31 -6.59 -11.60
C THR A 9 8.03 -5.81 -12.88
N PRO A 10 6.82 -5.28 -13.10
CA PRO A 10 6.53 -4.52 -14.30
C PRO A 10 7.55 -3.38 -14.45
N ASP A 11 8.03 -3.15 -15.67
CA ASP A 11 8.85 -1.98 -15.99
C ASP A 11 7.96 -0.74 -15.85
N LEU A 12 8.05 -0.08 -14.70
CA LEU A 12 7.22 1.08 -14.39
C LEU A 12 7.73 2.28 -15.19
N PRO A 13 6.83 3.12 -15.72
CA PRO A 13 7.24 4.38 -16.34
C PRO A 13 7.94 5.27 -15.30
N PRO A 14 8.67 6.32 -15.73
CA PRO A 14 9.23 7.29 -14.81
C PRO A 14 8.14 7.86 -13.88
N ALA A 15 8.44 7.93 -12.58
CA ALA A 15 7.52 8.48 -11.61
C ALA A 15 7.25 9.97 -11.89
N LEU A 16 5.98 10.38 -11.80
CA LEU A 16 5.54 11.77 -11.95
C LEU A 16 5.96 12.63 -10.75
N LEU A 17 6.11 12.00 -9.57
CA LEU A 17 6.58 12.61 -8.35
C LEU A 17 7.24 11.54 -7.47
N GLU A 18 8.36 11.89 -6.84
CA GLU A 18 8.99 11.09 -5.78
C GLU A 18 9.17 11.95 -4.53
N ARG A 19 8.86 11.38 -3.36
CA ARG A 19 9.12 11.98 -2.05
C ARG A 19 9.70 10.95 -1.09
N ARG A 20 10.54 11.43 -0.17
CA ARG A 20 11.16 10.61 0.87
C ARG A 20 10.72 11.10 2.25
N PHE A 21 10.37 10.15 3.11
CA PHE A 21 9.92 10.40 4.47
C PHE A 21 10.74 9.55 5.45
N ASP A 22 11.24 10.17 6.51
CA ASP A 22 11.92 9.49 7.61
C ASP A 22 10.87 9.05 8.64
N LEU A 23 10.62 7.74 8.74
CA LEU A 23 9.71 7.11 9.69
C LEU A 23 10.52 6.56 10.87
N ARG A 24 11.03 7.46 11.72
CA ARG A 24 12.05 7.14 12.74
C ARG A 24 11.57 6.18 13.83
N ASP A 25 10.27 6.09 14.05
CA ASP A 25 9.63 5.32 15.12
C ASP A 25 8.18 4.98 14.71
N GLU A 26 7.46 4.27 15.60
CA GLU A 26 6.04 3.97 15.42
C GLU A 26 5.20 5.24 15.24
N ALA A 27 5.48 6.29 16.02
CA ALA A 27 4.73 7.55 15.97
C ALA A 27 4.85 8.24 14.60
N ALA A 28 6.04 8.24 13.98
CA ALA A 28 6.25 8.77 12.65
C ALA A 28 5.50 7.96 11.58
N THR A 29 5.39 6.65 11.76
CA THR A 29 4.58 5.77 10.88
C THR A 29 3.09 6.08 11.02
N LEU A 30 2.59 6.27 12.25
CA LEU A 30 1.22 6.68 12.52
C LEU A 30 0.91 8.04 11.88
N ALA A 31 1.79 9.02 12.09
CA ALA A 31 1.64 10.37 11.55
C ALA A 31 1.65 10.37 10.01
N PHE A 32 2.45 9.52 9.37
CA PHE A 32 2.40 9.37 7.92
C PHE A 32 1.08 8.73 7.46
N GLY A 33 0.61 7.67 8.13
CA GLY A 33 -0.68 7.05 7.82
C GLY A 33 -1.85 8.05 7.93
N GLU A 34 -1.82 8.93 8.94
CA GLU A 34 -2.79 10.01 9.07
C GLU A 34 -2.71 11.05 7.95
N ARG A 35 -1.50 11.46 7.55
CA ARG A 35 -1.32 12.36 6.41
C ARG A 35 -1.83 11.73 5.12
N PHE A 36 -1.55 10.45 4.91
CA PHE A 36 -2.00 9.73 3.74
C PHE A 36 -3.52 9.56 3.71
N ALA A 37 -4.16 9.24 4.84
CA ALA A 37 -5.62 9.19 4.94
C ALA A 37 -6.27 10.54 4.60
N ARG A 38 -5.73 11.66 5.13
CA ARG A 38 -6.21 13.00 4.77
C ARG A 38 -6.00 13.32 3.29
N ALA A 39 -4.90 12.88 2.70
CA ALA A 39 -4.64 13.06 1.28
C ALA A 39 -5.61 12.27 0.40
N ILE A 40 -5.99 11.05 0.79
CA ILE A 40 -7.05 10.26 0.13
C ILE A 40 -8.37 11.03 0.18
N GLU A 41 -8.78 11.48 1.36
CA GLU A 41 -10.02 12.25 1.54
C GLU A 41 -10.05 13.51 0.69
N ALA A 42 -8.97 14.31 0.73
CA ALA A 42 -8.88 15.52 -0.09
C ALA A 42 -8.94 15.21 -1.59
N THR A 43 -8.28 14.13 -2.04
CA THR A 43 -8.30 13.72 -3.46
C THR A 43 -9.71 13.32 -3.89
N ARG A 44 -10.46 12.62 -3.02
CA ARG A 44 -11.85 12.22 -3.27
C ARG A 44 -12.80 13.42 -3.27
N ALA A 45 -12.64 14.36 -2.35
CA ALA A 45 -13.46 15.57 -2.26
C ALA A 45 -13.26 16.53 -3.47
N HIS A 46 -12.06 16.55 -4.06
CA HIS A 46 -11.73 17.40 -5.20
C HIS A 46 -12.07 16.78 -6.57
N ALA A 47 -12.65 15.58 -6.61
CA ALA A 47 -13.16 14.95 -7.81
C ALA A 47 -14.42 15.69 -8.31
N SER A 48 -14.20 16.90 -8.85
CA SER A 48 -15.21 17.94 -9.04
C SER A 48 -16.09 17.76 -10.30
N SER A 49 -16.01 16.61 -10.97
CA SER A 49 -16.84 16.30 -12.15
C SER A 49 -16.88 14.80 -12.47
N GLU A 50 -15.78 14.10 -12.22
CA GLU A 50 -15.64 12.66 -12.45
C GLU A 50 -15.60 11.93 -11.11
N ARG A 51 -16.22 10.75 -11.04
CA ARG A 51 -16.18 9.89 -9.84
C ARG A 51 -14.73 9.51 -9.57
N PHE A 52 -14.32 9.51 -8.30
CA PHE A 52 -13.03 8.93 -7.90
C PHE A 52 -12.89 7.52 -8.47
N ALA A 53 -11.87 7.32 -9.32
CA ALA A 53 -11.66 6.08 -10.07
C ALA A 53 -10.95 4.99 -9.24
N GLY A 54 -10.53 5.32 -8.02
CA GLY A 54 -9.79 4.43 -7.13
C GLY A 54 -8.36 4.92 -6.88
N LEU A 55 -7.65 4.20 -6.02
CA LEU A 55 -6.22 4.42 -5.77
C LEU A 55 -5.55 3.09 -5.43
N GLN A 56 -4.68 2.63 -6.32
CA GLN A 56 -3.85 1.45 -6.13
C GLN A 56 -2.49 1.84 -5.54
N VAL A 57 -2.20 1.35 -4.34
CA VAL A 57 -0.97 1.60 -3.61
C VAL A 57 -0.22 0.28 -3.43
N GLN A 58 0.99 0.21 -3.97
CA GLN A 58 1.87 -0.94 -3.86
C GLN A 58 2.90 -0.73 -2.74
N LEU A 59 2.87 -1.56 -1.69
CA LEU A 59 3.78 -1.50 -0.55
C LEU A 59 4.90 -2.53 -0.70
N ILE A 60 6.12 -2.05 -0.85
CA ILE A 60 7.33 -2.85 -1.08
C ILE A 60 8.29 -2.67 0.11
N GLY A 61 8.94 -3.74 0.52
CA GLY A 61 9.94 -3.74 1.57
C GLY A 61 10.10 -5.13 2.17
N ASP A 62 11.21 -5.36 2.86
CA ASP A 62 11.54 -6.65 3.45
C ASP A 62 10.55 -7.10 4.53
N LEU A 63 10.68 -8.35 4.99
CA LEU A 63 9.93 -8.83 6.14
C LEU A 63 10.23 -7.95 7.36
N GLY A 64 9.19 -7.50 8.04
CA GLY A 64 9.34 -6.59 9.16
C GLY A 64 9.58 -5.13 8.76
N ALA A 65 9.61 -4.77 7.47
CA ALA A 65 9.78 -3.37 7.00
C ALA A 65 8.66 -2.39 7.40
N GLY A 66 7.59 -2.85 8.06
CA GLY A 66 6.50 -1.99 8.54
C GLY A 66 5.34 -1.78 7.56
N LYS A 67 5.27 -2.53 6.45
CA LYS A 67 4.17 -2.46 5.48
C LYS A 67 2.77 -2.54 6.12
N THR A 68 2.48 -3.61 6.86
CA THR A 68 1.20 -3.75 7.58
C THR A 68 0.98 -2.68 8.65
N ALA A 69 2.05 -2.17 9.26
CA ALA A 69 1.94 -1.09 10.25
C ALA A 69 1.45 0.21 9.59
N LEU A 70 1.98 0.52 8.41
CA LEU A 70 1.52 1.64 7.59
C LEU A 70 0.07 1.48 7.10
N VAL A 71 -0.30 0.27 6.64
CA VAL A 71 -1.70 -0.03 6.27
C VAL A 71 -2.64 0.19 7.45
N ARG A 72 -2.29 -0.35 8.62
CA ARG A 72 -3.07 -0.17 9.86
C ARG A 72 -3.19 1.30 10.25
N ALA A 73 -2.10 2.06 10.20
CA ALA A 73 -2.11 3.49 10.50
C ALA A 73 -3.08 4.24 9.58
N THR A 74 -3.04 3.94 8.28
CA THR A 74 -3.91 4.55 7.27
C THR A 74 -5.39 4.19 7.50
N LEU A 75 -5.71 2.90 7.69
CA LEU A 75 -7.09 2.43 7.92
C LEU A 75 -7.69 3.04 9.20
N ARG A 76 -6.91 3.11 10.28
CA ARG A 76 -7.35 3.76 11.52
C ARG A 76 -7.65 5.23 11.31
N ALA A 77 -6.79 5.95 10.60
CA ALA A 77 -6.99 7.36 10.30
C ALA A 77 -8.16 7.61 9.33
N LEU A 78 -8.53 6.63 8.51
CA LEU A 78 -9.75 6.63 7.70
C LEU A 78 -11.02 6.23 8.49
N GLY A 79 -10.91 5.96 9.80
CA GLY A 79 -12.05 5.69 10.68
C GLY A 79 -12.29 4.22 11.02
N HIS A 80 -11.41 3.30 10.62
CA HIS A 80 -11.55 1.90 11.04
C HIS A 80 -11.15 1.70 12.52
N GLU A 81 -12.10 1.30 13.35
CA GLU A 81 -11.88 1.06 14.78
C GLU A 81 -11.48 -0.40 15.11
N GLY A 82 -11.63 -1.30 14.14
CA GLY A 82 -11.37 -2.72 14.31
C GLY A 82 -9.88 -3.09 14.28
N ARG A 83 -9.63 -4.39 14.44
CA ARG A 83 -8.27 -4.93 14.42
C ARG A 83 -7.80 -5.14 12.99
N VAL A 84 -6.78 -4.41 12.58
CA VAL A 84 -6.08 -4.62 11.30
C VAL A 84 -4.91 -5.58 11.47
N LYS A 85 -4.98 -6.75 10.82
CA LYS A 85 -3.89 -7.71 10.66
C LYS A 85 -3.57 -7.87 9.18
N SER A 86 -2.38 -8.36 8.87
CA SER A 86 -2.08 -8.79 7.50
C SER A 86 -2.96 -10.00 7.11
N PRO A 87 -3.65 -9.96 5.97
CA PRO A 87 -4.43 -11.07 5.43
C PRO A 87 -3.56 -12.10 4.71
N THR A 88 -2.39 -12.47 5.26
CA THR A 88 -1.42 -13.34 4.58
C THR A 88 -2.01 -14.67 4.06
N TYR A 89 -3.05 -15.20 4.72
CA TYR A 89 -3.69 -16.47 4.33
C TYR A 89 -4.96 -16.28 3.51
N THR A 90 -5.72 -15.20 3.73
CA THR A 90 -6.92 -14.88 2.95
C THR A 90 -6.61 -14.07 1.70
N LEU A 91 -5.36 -13.60 1.56
CA LEU A 91 -4.80 -12.73 0.54
C LEU A 91 -5.40 -11.32 0.48
N VAL A 92 -6.68 -11.17 0.82
CA VAL A 92 -7.40 -9.89 0.86
C VAL A 92 -8.26 -9.80 2.12
N GLU A 93 -8.36 -8.59 2.67
CA GLU A 93 -9.34 -8.21 3.68
C GLU A 93 -10.07 -6.93 3.23
N PRO A 94 -11.41 -6.95 3.11
CA PRO A 94 -12.21 -5.78 2.76
C PRO A 94 -12.55 -4.94 3.99
N TYR A 95 -12.55 -3.62 3.81
CA TYR A 95 -12.96 -2.63 4.81
C TYR A 95 -13.93 -1.64 4.18
N SER A 96 -15.18 -1.62 4.63
CA SER A 96 -16.15 -0.60 4.25
C SER A 96 -16.18 0.49 5.32
N LEU A 97 -15.84 1.72 4.93
CA LEU A 97 -15.62 2.85 5.82
C LEU A 97 -16.60 3.98 5.51
N GLU A 98 -17.17 4.58 6.55
CA GLU A 98 -17.91 5.83 6.46
C GLU A 98 -16.94 6.99 6.70
N THR A 99 -16.55 7.67 5.63
CA THR A 99 -15.56 8.76 5.67
C THR A 99 -16.21 10.13 5.52
N ALA A 100 -15.46 11.20 5.77
CA ALA A 100 -15.96 12.57 5.59
C ALA A 100 -16.40 12.86 4.14
N SER A 101 -15.78 12.19 3.15
CA SER A 101 -16.12 12.29 1.73
C SER A 101 -17.16 11.26 1.25
N GLY A 102 -17.84 10.57 2.17
CA GLY A 102 -18.83 9.52 1.88
C GLY A 102 -18.27 8.10 2.01
N PRO A 103 -19.04 7.07 1.62
CA PRO A 103 -18.62 5.67 1.78
C PRO A 103 -17.37 5.37 0.96
N LEU A 104 -16.44 4.61 1.54
CA LEU A 104 -15.20 4.18 0.91
C LEU A 104 -14.95 2.71 1.19
N ASP A 105 -14.75 1.93 0.14
CA ASP A 105 -14.18 0.60 0.26
C ASP A 105 -12.65 0.68 0.18
N VAL A 106 -11.99 0.01 1.12
CA VAL A 106 -10.55 -0.21 1.14
C VAL A 106 -10.29 -1.71 1.14
N TYR A 107 -9.44 -2.17 0.23
CA TYR A 107 -9.03 -3.56 0.15
C TYR A 107 -7.56 -3.68 0.52
N HIS A 108 -7.27 -4.37 1.62
CA HIS A 108 -5.90 -4.69 2.02
C HIS A 108 -5.54 -6.04 1.43
N PHE A 109 -4.56 -6.05 0.52
CA PHE A 109 -3.98 -7.27 0.00
C PHE A 109 -2.64 -7.57 0.67
N ASP A 110 -2.39 -8.83 1.01
CA ASP A 110 -1.05 -9.33 1.31
C ASP A 110 -0.77 -10.56 0.45
N LEU A 111 0.07 -10.35 -0.55
CA LEU A 111 0.39 -11.35 -1.56
C LEU A 111 1.62 -12.19 -1.21
N TYR A 112 2.15 -12.11 0.02
CA TYR A 112 3.36 -12.85 0.41
C TYR A 112 3.28 -14.36 0.13
N ARG A 113 2.09 -14.95 0.27
CA ARG A 113 1.82 -16.37 -0.01
C ARG A 113 1.14 -16.63 -1.35
N PHE A 114 0.95 -15.61 -2.18
CA PHE A 114 0.35 -15.78 -3.49
C PHE A 114 1.34 -16.49 -4.41
N VAL A 115 1.04 -17.73 -4.80
CA VAL A 115 1.98 -18.57 -5.56
C VAL A 115 1.53 -18.84 -7.00
N ASP A 116 0.23 -18.89 -7.28
CA ASP A 116 -0.26 -19.25 -8.60
C ASP A 116 -1.00 -18.08 -9.26
N PRO A 117 -0.48 -17.52 -10.37
CA PRO A 117 -1.19 -16.54 -11.19
C PRO A 117 -2.62 -16.93 -11.58
N ALA A 118 -2.95 -18.23 -11.71
CA ALA A 118 -4.30 -18.69 -12.04
C ALA A 118 -5.32 -18.31 -10.95
N GLU A 119 -4.90 -18.32 -9.67
CA GLU A 119 -5.74 -17.93 -8.54
C GLU A 119 -6.19 -16.46 -8.63
N TRP A 120 -5.47 -15.60 -9.37
CA TRP A 120 -5.85 -14.20 -9.56
C TRP A 120 -7.20 -14.05 -10.26
N ALA A 121 -7.39 -14.84 -11.33
CA ALA A 121 -8.64 -14.83 -12.10
C ALA A 121 -9.74 -15.56 -11.34
N ASP A 122 -9.43 -16.73 -10.76
CA ASP A 122 -10.41 -17.56 -10.04
C ASP A 122 -10.95 -16.86 -8.79
N ALA A 123 -10.12 -16.08 -8.09
CA ALA A 123 -10.53 -15.30 -6.93
C ALA A 123 -11.20 -13.96 -7.29
N GLY A 124 -11.28 -13.60 -8.57
CA GLY A 124 -11.90 -12.35 -9.02
C GLY A 124 -11.15 -11.09 -8.58
N PHE A 125 -9.85 -11.17 -8.27
CA PHE A 125 -9.11 -10.06 -7.66
C PHE A 125 -9.07 -8.78 -8.52
N ARG A 126 -9.15 -8.94 -9.84
CA ARG A 126 -9.21 -7.82 -10.79
C ARG A 126 -10.37 -6.86 -10.49
N GLU A 127 -11.52 -7.40 -10.10
CA GLU A 127 -12.72 -6.59 -9.90
C GLU A 127 -12.60 -5.60 -8.73
N TYR A 128 -11.71 -5.83 -7.78
CA TYR A 128 -11.51 -4.93 -6.64
C TYR A 128 -10.86 -3.61 -7.06
N PHE A 129 -9.97 -3.65 -8.06
CA PHE A 129 -9.25 -2.48 -8.57
C PHE A 129 -10.14 -1.58 -9.45
N ASP A 130 -11.17 -2.15 -10.07
CA ASP A 130 -12.07 -1.45 -10.99
C ASP A 130 -13.26 -0.74 -10.29
N ARG A 131 -13.37 -0.82 -8.96
CA ARG A 131 -14.55 -0.39 -8.17
C ARG A 131 -14.52 1.05 -7.66
N GLY A 132 -13.50 1.83 -7.96
CA GLY A 132 -13.32 3.15 -7.33
C GLY A 132 -12.89 3.07 -5.85
N ALA A 133 -12.27 1.96 -5.47
CA ALA A 133 -11.81 1.67 -4.12
C ALA A 133 -10.35 2.07 -3.92
N VAL A 134 -9.89 2.06 -2.65
CA VAL A 134 -8.45 2.14 -2.34
C VAL A 134 -7.93 0.71 -2.16
N CYS A 135 -6.92 0.33 -2.94
CA CYS A 135 -6.28 -0.99 -2.83
C CYS A 135 -4.87 -0.82 -2.25
N LEU A 136 -4.64 -1.36 -1.05
CA LEU A 136 -3.34 -1.36 -0.37
C LEU A 136 -2.71 -2.73 -0.51
N VAL A 137 -1.72 -2.87 -1.39
CA VAL A 137 -1.16 -4.16 -1.80
C VAL A 137 0.24 -4.37 -1.24
N GLU A 138 0.37 -5.21 -0.22
CA GLU A 138 1.67 -5.70 0.24
C GLU A 138 2.19 -6.81 -0.68
N TRP A 139 3.52 -6.82 -0.88
CA TRP A 139 4.22 -7.81 -1.72
C TRP A 139 3.73 -7.85 -3.18
N PRO A 140 3.58 -6.70 -3.86
CA PRO A 140 3.04 -6.63 -5.22
C PRO A 140 3.85 -7.44 -6.24
N GLN A 141 5.15 -7.64 -6.00
CA GLN A 141 6.02 -8.45 -6.85
C GLN A 141 5.55 -9.89 -7.00
N GLN A 142 4.72 -10.41 -6.08
CA GLN A 142 4.16 -11.74 -6.21
C GLN A 142 3.07 -11.79 -7.29
N ALA A 143 2.26 -10.75 -7.47
CA ALA A 143 1.34 -10.71 -8.61
C ALA A 143 1.99 -10.17 -9.90
N GLY A 144 3.10 -9.43 -9.79
CA GLY A 144 3.85 -8.93 -10.94
C GLY A 144 2.98 -8.13 -11.91
N GLY A 145 3.04 -8.46 -13.21
CA GLY A 145 2.28 -7.78 -14.25
C GLY A 145 0.75 -7.88 -14.13
N LEU A 146 0.21 -8.77 -13.28
CA LEU A 146 -1.25 -8.88 -13.05
C LEU A 146 -1.84 -7.62 -12.40
N LEU A 147 -1.03 -6.88 -11.65
CA LEU A 147 -1.43 -5.67 -10.93
C LEU A 147 -1.48 -4.41 -11.81
N GLY A 148 -0.93 -4.45 -13.03
CA GLY A 148 -0.79 -3.25 -13.86
C GLY A 148 0.14 -2.18 -13.26
N VAL A 149 0.02 -0.96 -13.78
CA VAL A 149 0.76 0.22 -13.29
C VAL A 149 0.01 0.80 -12.09
N PRO A 150 0.63 0.90 -10.90
CA PRO A 150 -0.02 1.43 -9.72
C PRO A 150 -0.13 2.96 -9.78
N ASP A 151 -1.05 3.55 -9.00
CA ASP A 151 -1.04 5.00 -8.77
C ASP A 151 0.14 5.42 -7.90
N LEU A 152 0.45 4.61 -6.87
CA LEU A 152 1.50 4.86 -5.89
C LEU A 152 2.33 3.61 -5.59
N VAL A 153 3.64 3.79 -5.41
CA VAL A 153 4.55 2.81 -4.82
C VAL A 153 5.14 3.37 -3.55
N PHE A 154 4.97 2.65 -2.44
CA PHE A 154 5.55 2.94 -1.14
C PHE A 154 6.63 1.91 -0.82
N GLN A 155 7.89 2.31 -1.01
CA GLN A 155 9.05 1.46 -0.72
C GLN A 155 9.59 1.77 0.68
N LEU A 156 9.43 0.83 1.61
CA LEU A 156 9.96 0.90 2.97
C LEU A 156 11.31 0.19 3.05
N SER A 157 12.33 0.93 3.47
CA SER A 157 13.70 0.43 3.64
C SER A 157 14.13 0.53 5.09
N LEU A 158 14.79 -0.51 5.58
CA LEU A 158 15.51 -0.51 6.84
C LEU A 158 16.90 0.16 6.62
N PRO A 159 17.32 1.12 7.46
CA PRO A 159 18.59 1.83 7.31
C PRO A 159 19.80 0.91 7.44
N ASN A 160 19.66 -0.21 8.17
CA ASN A 160 20.73 -1.15 8.46
C ASN A 160 20.29 -2.55 8.03
N GLY A 161 20.71 -2.99 6.84
CA GLY A 161 20.62 -4.39 6.47
C GLY A 161 21.44 -5.22 7.45
N HIS A 162 20.79 -6.14 8.17
CA HIS A 162 21.36 -7.02 9.19
C HIS A 162 21.79 -6.31 10.49
N GLY A 163 20.84 -6.15 11.41
CA GLY A 163 21.16 -5.86 12.81
C GLY A 163 22.03 -6.98 13.41
N SER A 164 23.13 -6.60 14.07
CA SER A 164 23.89 -7.50 14.94
C SER A 164 22.94 -8.09 16.01
N PRO A 165 23.00 -9.40 16.30
CA PRO A 165 22.13 -10.01 17.29
C PRO A 165 22.52 -9.50 18.68
N GLY A 166 21.77 -8.54 19.23
CA GLY A 166 22.06 -8.04 20.59
C GLY A 166 21.34 -6.80 21.09
N ASP A 167 20.67 -5.99 20.25
CA ASP A 167 20.05 -4.73 20.72
C ASP A 167 18.53 -4.75 20.51
N SER A 168 17.82 -5.51 21.35
CA SER A 168 16.39 -5.82 21.22
C SER A 168 15.43 -4.67 21.62
N ASN A 169 15.89 -3.42 21.65
CA ASN A 169 15.07 -2.31 22.16
C ASN A 169 15.24 -0.96 21.45
N LYS A 170 15.78 -0.93 20.23
CA LYS A 170 15.68 0.25 19.35
C LYS A 170 14.69 -0.07 18.25
N GLU A 171 13.57 0.66 18.23
CA GLU A 171 12.78 0.77 17.00
C GLU A 171 13.73 1.27 15.91
N GLU A 172 14.12 0.37 15.02
CA GLU A 172 14.94 0.73 13.88
C GLU A 172 14.08 1.61 12.98
N GLY A 173 14.36 2.92 13.03
CA GLY A 173 13.72 3.89 12.15
C GLY A 173 13.81 3.45 10.70
N ARG A 174 12.85 3.85 9.88
CA ARG A 174 12.71 3.38 8.49
C ARG A 174 12.64 4.57 7.56
N VAL A 175 12.91 4.32 6.30
CA VAL A 175 12.71 5.32 5.25
C VAL A 175 11.61 4.82 4.33
N LEU A 176 10.61 5.67 4.13
CA LEU A 176 9.62 5.49 3.08
C LEU A 176 10.00 6.34 1.87
N THR A 177 10.22 5.70 0.73
CA THR A 177 10.29 6.37 -0.57
C THR A 177 8.97 6.15 -1.29
N ALA A 178 8.22 7.22 -1.51
CA ALA A 178 6.93 7.22 -2.16
C ALA A 178 7.05 7.76 -3.58
N ARG A 179 6.50 7.04 -4.56
CA ARG A 179 6.52 7.39 -5.98
C ARG A 179 5.10 7.36 -6.54
N ALA A 180 4.74 8.36 -7.33
CA ALA A 180 3.46 8.42 -8.03
C ALA A 180 3.62 8.17 -9.53
N PHE A 181 2.71 7.40 -10.12
CA PHE A 181 2.72 7.07 -11.56
C PHE A 181 1.41 7.41 -12.28
N SER A 182 0.44 7.98 -11.56
CA SER A 182 -0.79 8.56 -12.12
C SER A 182 -1.02 9.96 -11.58
N GLU A 183 -1.88 10.74 -12.23
CA GLU A 183 -2.26 12.08 -11.74
C GLU A 183 -3.01 12.01 -10.40
N THR A 184 -3.84 10.98 -10.18
CA THR A 184 -4.51 10.73 -8.89
C THR A 184 -3.49 10.44 -7.80
N GLY A 185 -2.53 9.54 -8.07
CA GLY A 185 -1.45 9.22 -7.15
C GLY A 185 -0.58 10.44 -6.84
N LYS A 186 -0.24 11.23 -7.86
CA LYS A 186 0.54 12.46 -7.72
C LYS A 186 -0.19 13.48 -6.84
N SER A 187 -1.46 13.76 -7.14
CA SER A 187 -2.31 14.66 -6.37
C SER A 187 -2.40 14.21 -4.90
N CYS A 188 -2.52 12.91 -4.65
CA CYS A 188 -2.51 12.36 -3.30
C CYS A 188 -1.14 12.60 -2.62
N LEU A 189 -0.04 12.25 -3.28
CA LEU A 189 1.32 12.36 -2.73
C LEU A 189 1.77 13.81 -2.49
N GLU A 190 1.26 14.79 -3.24
CA GLU A 190 1.50 16.22 -3.00
C GLU A 190 0.92 16.71 -1.67
N ARG A 191 -0.06 15.99 -1.11
CA ARG A 191 -0.75 16.32 0.14
C ARG A 191 -0.20 15.53 1.35
N CYS A 192 0.84 14.71 1.14
CA CYS A 192 1.47 13.88 2.18
C CYS A 192 2.68 14.53 2.86
#